data_AF-A0A7J8HCZ1-F1
#
_entry.id   AF-A0A7J8HCZ1-F1
#
_cell.length_a   1.000
_cell.length_b   1.000
_cell.length_c   1.000
_cell.angle_alpha   90.00
_cell.angle_beta   90.00
_cell.angle_gamma   90.00
#
_symmetry.space_group_name_H-M   'P 1'
#
loop_
_entity.id
_entity.type
_entity.pdbx_description
1 polymer ?
#
loop_
_entity_poly.entity_id
_entity_poly.type
_entity_poly.pdbx_seq_one_letter_code
_entity_poly.pdbx_strand_id
1 'polypeptide(L)'
;MDTLGIHDDTAILSSEKIPVDISFSKQLLHLEIKENKLLIFSEHLCSLIKLQYLDLSKNQIRKIPSSISKMISLHILILRCNKFETFPIEVCALTNLQVLDISENQIQKIPSEICNLKGIQKLNISSNQFIYFPIELCQLQSLEELNISQTNGRKLTRLPQELSNMTQLKGLDISNNAIREIPRSIGELRSLVSLNAYNNQINSLPPSFLSLNKLQQLNLSGNNLTALPTGIHNLSSLKDINFDDNPLLRPPMEICKGKQLYTIACYLQRADERDEKILEKIFKIVANNITEANFQFLCQKLNLVISETDMSTKSTVSLSERVQQALDRWKMDSNNLSSTALRDQLTRALTMIGAYEIMDKITALKLFTCALKF
;
A
#
# COMPACT_ATOMS: atom_id res chain seq x y z
N MET A 1 -58.46 5.08 3.71
CA MET A 1 -58.35 3.92 4.62
C MET A 1 -57.59 2.86 3.85
N ASP A 2 -56.28 2.89 3.94
CA ASP A 2 -55.42 1.79 3.53
C ASP A 2 -54.65 1.40 4.78
N THR A 3 -54.94 0.21 5.28
CA THR A 3 -54.48 -0.34 6.54
C THR A 3 -53.01 -0.73 6.43
N LEU A 4 -52.17 -0.05 7.22
CA LEU A 4 -50.78 -0.43 7.50
C LEU A 4 -50.80 -1.71 8.36
N GLY A 5 -50.52 -2.85 7.73
CA GLY A 5 -50.17 -4.07 8.44
C GLY A 5 -48.74 -3.96 8.96
N ILE A 6 -48.59 -3.62 10.23
CA ILE A 6 -47.33 -3.72 10.97
C ILE A 6 -47.18 -5.18 11.39
N HIS A 7 -46.53 -6.00 10.57
CA HIS A 7 -46.00 -7.31 10.96
C HIS A 7 -44.79 -7.64 10.09
N ASP A 8 -43.65 -7.12 10.51
CA ASP A 8 -42.26 -7.62 10.32
C ASP A 8 -41.30 -6.41 10.40
N ASP A 9 -40.15 -6.60 11.05
CA ASP A 9 -39.13 -5.59 11.42
C ASP A 9 -38.42 -4.90 10.23
N THR A 10 -39.07 -4.81 9.06
CA THR A 10 -38.56 -4.16 7.86
C THR A 10 -39.70 -3.42 7.15
N ALA A 11 -39.85 -2.13 7.43
CA ALA A 11 -40.79 -1.27 6.71
C ALA A 11 -40.18 -0.83 5.36
N ILE A 12 -40.66 -1.40 4.25
CA ILE A 12 -40.29 -0.97 2.89
C ILE A 12 -41.24 0.16 2.47
N LEU A 13 -40.77 1.41 2.53
CA LEU A 13 -41.49 2.57 2.02
C LEU A 13 -41.14 2.78 0.54
N SER A 14 -42.14 2.79 -0.35
CA SER A 14 -41.99 3.04 -1.79
C SER A 14 -42.52 4.42 -2.20
N SER A 15 -42.07 5.49 -1.54
CA SER A 15 -42.56 6.86 -1.73
C SER A 15 -41.42 7.86 -1.98
N GLU A 16 -41.67 8.92 -2.74
CA GLU A 16 -40.69 10.02 -2.99
C GLU A 16 -40.38 10.84 -1.73
N LYS A 17 -41.18 10.66 -0.67
CA LYS A 17 -41.05 11.32 0.63
C LYS A 17 -41.31 10.33 1.75
N ILE A 18 -40.60 10.49 2.86
CA ILE A 18 -40.84 9.72 4.08
C ILE A 18 -42.03 10.35 4.81
N PRO A 19 -43.09 9.60 5.14
CA PRO A 19 -44.27 10.12 5.81
C PRO A 19 -43.94 10.58 7.24
N VAL A 20 -44.69 11.57 7.73
CA VAL A 20 -44.52 12.09 9.10
C VAL A 20 -44.78 11.02 10.16
N ASP A 21 -45.62 10.03 9.85
CA ASP A 21 -46.04 8.98 10.79
C ASP A 21 -44.88 8.10 11.26
N ILE A 22 -43.78 8.03 10.50
CA ILE A 22 -42.58 7.32 10.94
C ILE A 22 -42.05 7.89 12.25
N SER A 23 -42.27 9.19 12.51
CA SER A 23 -41.83 9.85 13.73
C SER A 23 -42.49 9.29 15.00
N PHE A 24 -43.62 8.58 14.88
CA PHE A 24 -44.31 7.94 15.99
C PHE A 24 -43.66 6.60 16.40
N SER A 25 -42.83 6.00 15.54
CA SER A 25 -42.20 4.69 15.77
C SER A 25 -40.96 4.77 16.69
N LYS A 26 -41.11 5.31 17.90
CA LYS A 26 -40.00 5.65 18.81
C LYS A 26 -39.15 4.48 19.30
N GLN A 27 -39.61 3.24 19.12
CA GLN A 27 -38.87 2.03 19.51
C GLN A 27 -38.04 1.43 18.37
N LEU A 28 -38.10 2.01 17.18
CA LEU A 28 -37.40 1.47 16.01
C LEU A 28 -35.89 1.51 16.22
N LEU A 29 -35.23 0.36 16.03
CA LEU A 29 -33.78 0.20 16.13
C LEU A 29 -33.10 0.07 14.77
N HIS A 30 -33.82 -0.47 13.78
CA HIS A 30 -33.32 -0.75 12.44
C HIS A 30 -34.29 -0.22 11.41
N LEU A 31 -33.78 0.47 10.38
CA LEU A 31 -34.60 1.00 9.29
C LEU A 31 -33.83 0.96 7.97
N GLU A 32 -34.42 0.35 6.96
CA GLU A 32 -33.91 0.32 5.59
C GLU A 32 -34.93 0.96 4.64
N ILE A 33 -34.51 2.03 3.95
CA ILE A 33 -35.28 2.67 2.88
C ILE A 33 -34.37 2.77 1.65
N LYS A 34 -33.84 1.63 1.22
CA LYS A 34 -32.96 1.51 0.05
C LYS A 34 -33.74 1.55 -1.26
N GLU A 35 -33.06 1.90 -2.35
CA GLU A 35 -33.59 1.78 -3.73
C GLU A 35 -34.90 2.54 -3.94
N ASN A 36 -34.92 3.78 -3.51
CA ASN A 36 -36.08 4.67 -3.58
C ASN A 36 -35.76 5.95 -4.35
N LYS A 37 -36.73 6.87 -4.41
CA LYS A 37 -36.59 8.17 -5.10
C LYS A 37 -36.52 9.33 -4.12
N LEU A 38 -36.03 9.11 -2.89
CA LEU A 38 -35.97 10.15 -1.88
C LEU A 38 -35.03 11.27 -2.32
N LEU A 39 -35.55 12.48 -2.47
CA LEU A 39 -34.78 13.67 -2.80
C LEU A 39 -34.13 14.32 -1.56
N ILE A 40 -34.73 14.09 -0.39
CA ILE A 40 -34.33 14.71 0.88
C ILE A 40 -34.21 13.68 1.98
N PHE A 41 -33.26 13.89 2.89
CA PHE A 41 -33.26 13.23 4.18
C PHE A 41 -34.35 13.89 5.05
N SER A 42 -35.39 13.14 5.40
CA SER A 42 -36.52 13.68 6.18
C SER A 42 -36.14 13.94 7.62
N GLU A 43 -36.42 15.15 8.14
CA GLU A 43 -36.20 15.48 9.55
C GLU A 43 -37.03 14.63 10.51
N HIS A 44 -38.12 14.01 10.03
CA HIS A 44 -38.94 13.10 10.82
C HIS A 44 -38.14 11.87 11.29
N LEU A 45 -37.16 11.42 10.50
CA LEU A 45 -36.23 10.35 10.90
C LEU A 45 -35.37 10.74 12.09
N CYS A 46 -34.99 12.03 12.20
CA CYS A 46 -34.16 12.53 13.30
C CYS A 46 -34.86 12.44 14.66
N SER A 47 -36.17 12.19 14.68
CA SER A 47 -36.94 11.98 15.90
C SER A 47 -36.84 10.56 16.46
N LEU A 48 -36.23 9.63 15.72
CA LEU A 48 -36.01 8.22 16.08
C LEU A 48 -34.71 8.07 16.89
N ILE A 49 -34.69 8.62 18.09
CA ILE A 49 -33.48 8.71 18.92
C ILE A 49 -32.88 7.36 19.35
N LYS A 50 -33.67 6.28 19.28
CA LYS A 50 -33.23 4.91 19.58
C LYS A 50 -32.69 4.16 18.36
N LEU A 51 -32.82 4.72 17.16
CA LEU A 51 -32.41 4.06 15.93
C LEU A 51 -30.91 3.84 15.94
N GLN A 52 -30.49 2.59 15.67
CA GLN A 52 -29.11 2.15 15.66
C GLN A 52 -28.58 1.92 14.25
N TYR A 53 -29.46 1.52 13.33
CA TYR A 53 -29.13 1.25 11.94
C TYR A 53 -30.08 2.02 11.01
N LEU A 54 -29.50 2.78 10.08
CA LEU A 54 -30.23 3.47 9.03
C LEU A 54 -29.55 3.27 7.67
N ASP A 55 -30.27 2.66 6.73
CA ASP A 55 -29.87 2.56 5.33
C ASP A 55 -30.78 3.38 4.43
N LEU A 56 -30.20 4.36 3.74
CA LEU A 56 -30.84 5.22 2.74
C LEU A 56 -30.13 5.10 1.38
N SER A 57 -29.48 3.97 1.12
CA SER A 57 -28.73 3.74 -0.10
C SER A 57 -29.59 3.77 -1.37
N LYS A 58 -28.97 4.09 -2.50
CA LYS A 58 -29.62 4.13 -3.82
C LYS A 58 -30.86 5.03 -3.83
N ASN A 59 -30.70 6.25 -3.33
CA ASN A 59 -31.69 7.32 -3.35
C ASN A 59 -31.13 8.53 -4.13
N GLN A 60 -31.77 9.70 -3.98
CA GLN A 60 -31.38 10.94 -4.64
C GLN A 60 -31.07 12.07 -3.64
N ILE A 61 -30.68 11.70 -2.41
CA ILE A 61 -30.44 12.63 -1.31
C ILE A 61 -29.18 13.44 -1.61
N ARG A 62 -29.27 14.75 -1.39
CA ARG A 62 -28.16 15.70 -1.61
C ARG A 62 -27.58 16.29 -0.32
N LYS A 63 -28.38 16.31 0.76
CA LYS A 63 -28.04 16.97 2.04
C LYS A 63 -28.64 16.20 3.21
N ILE A 64 -28.03 16.36 4.37
CA ILE A 64 -28.51 15.86 5.65
C ILE A 64 -28.87 17.07 6.52
N PRO A 65 -30.02 17.06 7.22
CA PRO A 65 -30.40 18.13 8.14
C PRO A 65 -29.55 18.09 9.41
N SER A 66 -29.30 19.27 10.00
CA SER A 66 -28.57 19.40 11.28
C SER A 66 -29.23 18.66 12.44
N SER A 67 -30.55 18.43 12.35
CA SER A 67 -31.33 17.60 13.27
C SER A 67 -30.82 16.17 13.38
N ILE A 68 -30.00 15.65 12.44
CA ILE A 68 -29.40 14.29 12.55
C ILE A 68 -28.62 14.10 13.84
N SER A 69 -28.06 15.19 14.40
CA SER A 69 -27.39 15.20 15.71
C SER A 69 -28.23 14.63 16.87
N LYS A 70 -29.56 14.59 16.74
CA LYS A 70 -30.48 14.00 17.73
C LYS A 70 -30.46 12.46 17.73
N MET A 71 -29.96 11.83 16.67
CA MET A 71 -29.92 10.37 16.51
C MET A 71 -28.74 9.76 17.27
N ILE A 72 -28.68 10.01 18.58
CA ILE A 72 -27.54 9.68 19.45
C ILE A 72 -27.24 8.18 19.55
N SER A 73 -28.21 7.31 19.23
CA SER A 73 -28.04 5.86 19.28
C SER A 73 -27.57 5.26 17.95
N LEU A 74 -27.36 6.09 16.92
CA LEU A 74 -27.05 5.61 15.57
C LEU A 74 -25.60 5.12 15.50
N HIS A 75 -25.43 3.84 15.19
CA HIS A 75 -24.13 3.18 15.04
C HIS A 75 -23.78 2.94 13.58
N ILE A 76 -24.78 2.72 12.72
CA ILE A 76 -24.59 2.39 11.31
C ILE A 76 -25.44 3.34 10.45
N LEU A 77 -24.77 4.04 9.54
CA LEU A 77 -25.41 4.92 8.57
C LEU A 77 -24.91 4.61 7.15
N ILE A 78 -25.82 4.15 6.30
CA ILE A 78 -25.54 3.80 4.90
C ILE A 78 -26.22 4.82 3.98
N LEU A 79 -25.43 5.55 3.22
CA LEU A 79 -25.80 6.63 2.30
C LEU A 79 -25.25 6.39 0.89
N ARG A 80 -24.85 5.15 0.62
CA ARG A 80 -24.28 4.70 -0.65
C ARG A 80 -25.16 5.06 -1.85
N CYS A 81 -24.57 5.43 -2.99
CA CYS A 81 -25.30 5.70 -4.23
C CYS A 81 -26.41 6.77 -4.05
N ASN A 82 -26.03 7.95 -3.57
CA ASN A 82 -26.89 9.12 -3.47
C ASN A 82 -26.36 10.25 -4.38
N LYS A 83 -26.70 11.52 -4.10
CA LYS A 83 -26.28 12.69 -4.88
C LYS A 83 -25.53 13.72 -4.01
N PHE A 84 -24.77 13.27 -3.01
CA PHE A 84 -23.96 14.16 -2.19
C PHE A 84 -22.77 14.72 -3.00
N GLU A 85 -22.76 16.02 -3.23
CA GLU A 85 -21.65 16.74 -3.90
C GLU A 85 -20.57 17.19 -2.88
N THR A 86 -20.98 17.39 -1.64
CA THR A 86 -20.11 17.69 -0.50
C THR A 86 -20.35 16.67 0.59
N PHE A 87 -19.32 16.38 1.39
CA PHE A 87 -19.51 15.56 2.58
C PHE A 87 -20.47 16.28 3.56
N PRO A 88 -21.50 15.59 4.09
CA PRO A 88 -22.44 16.17 5.04
C PRO A 88 -21.78 16.34 6.40
N ILE A 89 -21.31 17.55 6.70
CA ILE A 89 -20.62 17.89 7.96
C ILE A 89 -21.47 17.57 9.19
N GLU A 90 -22.79 17.58 9.06
CA GLU A 90 -23.75 17.24 10.12
C GLU A 90 -23.59 15.81 10.63
N VAL A 91 -23.11 14.87 9.79
CA VAL A 91 -22.82 13.49 10.20
C VAL A 91 -21.72 13.45 11.26
N CYS A 92 -20.79 14.41 11.26
CA CYS A 92 -19.72 14.50 12.24
C CYS A 92 -20.20 14.76 13.68
N ALA A 93 -21.48 15.10 13.87
CA ALA A 93 -22.10 15.22 15.19
C ALA A 93 -22.46 13.86 15.82
N LEU A 94 -22.46 12.77 15.05
CA LEU A 94 -22.84 11.42 15.49
C LEU A 94 -21.64 10.71 16.16
N THR A 95 -21.34 11.07 17.40
CA THR A 95 -20.15 10.58 18.12
C THR A 95 -20.13 9.06 18.37
N ASN A 96 -21.30 8.41 18.37
CA ASN A 96 -21.44 6.95 18.53
C ASN A 96 -21.43 6.18 17.21
N LEU A 97 -21.30 6.86 16.07
CA LEU A 97 -21.29 6.22 14.76
C LEU A 97 -20.06 5.34 14.60
N GLN A 98 -20.27 4.07 14.26
CA GLN A 98 -19.23 3.06 14.08
C GLN A 98 -19.01 2.72 12.61
N VAL A 99 -20.05 2.78 11.79
CA VAL A 99 -20.00 2.47 10.35
C VAL A 99 -20.65 3.59 9.57
N LEU A 100 -19.90 4.14 8.61
CA LEU A 100 -20.39 5.09 7.64
C LEU A 100 -20.04 4.61 6.23
N ASP A 101 -21.08 4.39 5.42
CA ASP A 101 -20.92 4.19 3.98
C ASP A 101 -21.51 5.39 3.24
N ILE A 102 -20.67 6.16 2.57
CA ILE A 102 -21.07 7.27 1.70
C ILE A 102 -20.45 7.10 0.30
N SER A 103 -20.19 5.86 -0.08
CA SER A 103 -19.65 5.49 -1.39
C SER A 103 -20.61 5.82 -2.54
N GLU A 104 -20.08 5.89 -3.76
CA GLU A 104 -20.86 6.22 -4.97
C GLU A 104 -21.65 7.52 -4.85
N ASN A 105 -20.95 8.57 -4.41
CA ASN A 105 -21.45 9.93 -4.40
C ASN A 105 -20.53 10.82 -5.25
N GLN A 106 -20.67 12.13 -5.14
CA GLN A 106 -19.91 13.13 -5.90
C GLN A 106 -19.00 13.97 -4.98
N ILE A 107 -18.63 13.42 -3.82
CA ILE A 107 -17.88 14.14 -2.79
C ILE A 107 -16.46 14.40 -3.26
N GLN A 108 -16.02 15.65 -3.12
CA GLN A 108 -14.69 16.08 -3.55
C GLN A 108 -13.70 16.29 -2.41
N LYS A 109 -14.20 16.51 -1.18
CA LYS A 109 -13.42 16.84 0.01
C LYS A 109 -14.08 16.27 1.27
N ILE A 110 -13.25 15.98 2.26
CA ILE A 110 -13.67 15.63 3.62
C ILE A 110 -13.42 16.86 4.53
N PRO A 111 -14.36 17.26 5.38
CA PRO A 111 -14.18 18.37 6.32
C PRO A 111 -13.26 17.96 7.48
N SER A 112 -12.59 18.93 8.10
CA SER A 112 -11.76 18.71 9.29
C SER A 112 -12.53 18.10 10.46
N GLU A 113 -13.83 18.38 10.53
CA GLU A 113 -14.77 17.93 11.54
C GLU A 113 -14.97 16.41 11.54
N ILE A 114 -14.50 15.69 10.51
CA ILE A 114 -14.50 14.22 10.49
C ILE A 114 -13.82 13.64 11.73
N CYS A 115 -12.83 14.33 12.30
CA CYS A 115 -12.16 13.93 13.54
C CYS A 115 -13.08 13.83 14.77
N ASN A 116 -14.29 14.40 14.71
CA ASN A 116 -15.28 14.28 15.77
C ASN A 116 -15.93 12.90 15.85
N LEU A 117 -15.82 12.08 14.79
CA LEU A 117 -16.32 10.70 14.76
C LEU A 117 -15.42 9.76 15.55
N LYS A 118 -15.33 9.96 16.87
CA LYS A 118 -14.40 9.21 17.75
C LYS A 118 -14.68 7.71 17.80
N GLY A 119 -15.92 7.28 17.54
CA GLY A 119 -16.32 5.87 17.53
C GLY A 119 -16.20 5.16 16.18
N ILE A 120 -15.81 5.85 15.10
CA ILE A 120 -15.87 5.27 13.75
C ILE A 120 -14.84 4.14 13.58
N GLN A 121 -15.32 2.98 13.16
CA GLN A 121 -14.49 1.80 12.91
C GLN A 121 -14.40 1.49 11.43
N LYS A 122 -15.48 1.71 10.67
CA LYS A 122 -15.54 1.40 9.24
C LYS A 122 -16.02 2.60 8.45
N LEU A 123 -15.22 3.00 7.46
CA LEU A 123 -15.54 4.11 6.58
C LEU A 123 -15.39 3.68 5.12
N ASN A 124 -16.49 3.75 4.38
CA ASN A 124 -16.50 3.54 2.94
C ASN A 124 -16.82 4.85 2.23
N ILE A 125 -15.82 5.40 1.52
CA ILE A 125 -15.92 6.61 0.70
C ILE A 125 -15.56 6.32 -0.76
N SER A 126 -15.58 5.04 -1.16
CA SER A 126 -15.22 4.60 -2.50
C SER A 126 -16.08 5.23 -3.59
N SER A 127 -15.53 5.30 -4.81
CA SER A 127 -16.21 5.84 -6.00
C SER A 127 -16.81 7.24 -5.78
N ASN A 128 -15.96 8.17 -5.35
CA ASN A 128 -16.29 9.60 -5.16
C ASN A 128 -15.37 10.46 -6.06
N GLN A 129 -15.38 11.78 -5.90
CA GLN A 129 -14.70 12.72 -6.80
C GLN A 129 -13.47 13.38 -6.16
N PHE A 130 -12.78 12.67 -5.25
CA PHE A 130 -11.57 13.16 -4.60
C PHE A 130 -10.43 13.35 -5.62
N ILE A 131 -9.82 14.53 -5.62
CA ILE A 131 -8.65 14.82 -6.47
C ILE A 131 -7.37 14.27 -5.83
N TYR A 132 -7.30 14.33 -4.50
CA TYR A 132 -6.20 13.83 -3.69
C TYR A 132 -6.77 12.99 -2.55
N PHE A 133 -5.93 12.18 -1.92
CA PHE A 133 -6.31 11.51 -0.69
C PHE A 133 -6.69 12.56 0.37
N PRO A 134 -7.87 12.47 1.00
CA PRO A 134 -8.30 13.39 2.06
C PRO A 134 -7.51 13.14 3.35
N ILE A 135 -6.52 14.00 3.61
CA ILE A 135 -5.59 13.89 4.75
C ILE A 135 -6.30 13.98 6.11
N GLU A 136 -7.47 14.60 6.15
CA GLU A 136 -8.33 14.70 7.34
C GLU A 136 -8.71 13.32 7.90
N LEU A 137 -8.79 12.29 7.04
CA LEU A 137 -9.06 10.92 7.50
C LEU A 137 -7.96 10.35 8.40
N CYS A 138 -6.73 10.84 8.27
CA CYS A 138 -5.60 10.41 9.08
C CYS A 138 -5.74 10.81 10.57
N GLN A 139 -6.73 11.63 10.90
CA GLN A 139 -7.07 12.02 12.28
C GLN A 139 -7.98 10.99 12.97
N LEU A 140 -8.57 10.04 12.23
CA LEU A 140 -9.48 9.02 12.76
C LEU A 140 -8.69 7.89 13.45
N GLN A 141 -8.41 8.06 14.74
CA GLN A 141 -7.60 7.12 15.53
C GLN A 141 -8.31 5.78 15.83
N SER A 142 -9.63 5.71 15.72
CA SER A 142 -10.43 4.51 15.95
C SER A 142 -10.71 3.70 14.69
N LEU A 143 -10.35 4.21 13.50
CA LEU A 143 -10.72 3.59 12.25
C LEU A 143 -9.94 2.28 12.03
N GLU A 144 -10.69 1.21 11.80
CA GLU A 144 -10.16 -0.14 11.56
C GLU A 144 -10.22 -0.52 10.08
N GLU A 145 -11.24 -0.07 9.34
CA GLU A 145 -11.43 -0.38 7.92
C GLU A 145 -11.69 0.89 7.11
N LEU A 146 -10.85 1.13 6.11
CA LEU A 146 -11.01 2.22 5.16
C LEU A 146 -11.11 1.69 3.74
N ASN A 147 -12.21 2.01 3.06
CA ASN A 147 -12.36 1.79 1.63
C ASN A 147 -12.41 3.13 0.89
N ILE A 148 -11.40 3.38 0.08
CA ILE A 148 -11.25 4.55 -0.80
C ILE A 148 -10.99 4.14 -2.27
N SER A 149 -11.36 2.90 -2.63
CA SER A 149 -11.28 2.41 -4.00
C SER A 149 -12.09 3.29 -4.98
N GLN A 150 -11.67 3.39 -6.24
CA GLN A 150 -12.27 4.34 -7.18
C GLN A 150 -12.73 3.69 -8.49
N THR A 151 -13.67 2.74 -8.43
CA THR A 151 -14.23 2.12 -9.65
C THR A 151 -14.90 3.15 -10.56
N ASN A 152 -15.82 3.96 -10.02
CA ASN A 152 -16.63 4.95 -10.76
C ASN A 152 -16.25 6.41 -10.45
N GLY A 153 -15.18 6.61 -9.67
CA GLY A 153 -14.76 7.92 -9.18
C GLY A 153 -13.48 8.46 -9.84
N ARG A 154 -12.95 9.55 -9.30
CA ARG A 154 -11.64 10.08 -9.70
C ARG A 154 -10.53 9.24 -9.11
N LYS A 155 -9.56 8.88 -9.95
CA LYS A 155 -8.42 8.04 -9.57
C LYS A 155 -7.42 8.85 -8.73
N LEU A 156 -7.15 8.39 -7.52
CA LEU A 156 -6.09 8.93 -6.68
C LEU A 156 -4.73 8.56 -7.26
N THR A 157 -3.78 9.49 -7.20
CA THR A 157 -2.42 9.29 -7.75
C THR A 157 -1.37 9.00 -6.69
N ARG A 158 -1.63 9.37 -5.44
CA ARG A 158 -0.69 9.26 -4.32
C ARG A 158 -1.43 9.07 -3.00
N LEU A 159 -0.74 8.44 -2.05
CA LEU A 159 -1.13 8.38 -0.64
C LEU A 159 -0.24 9.34 0.19
N PRO A 160 -0.78 9.96 1.26
CA PRO A 160 -0.04 10.86 2.14
C PRO A 160 0.88 10.07 3.08
N GLN A 161 1.91 10.72 3.63
CA GLN A 161 2.74 10.07 4.67
C GLN A 161 1.96 9.90 5.98
N GLU A 162 1.03 10.81 6.24
CA GLU A 162 0.17 10.89 7.41
C GLU A 162 -0.77 9.68 7.55
N LEU A 163 -0.90 8.86 6.50
CA LEU A 163 -1.63 7.60 6.57
C LEU A 163 -1.14 6.71 7.73
N SER A 164 0.15 6.80 8.09
CA SER A 164 0.72 6.09 9.25
C SER A 164 0.11 6.46 10.60
N ASN A 165 -0.59 7.58 10.70
CA ASN A 165 -1.24 8.00 11.95
C ASN A 165 -2.47 7.14 12.28
N MET A 166 -2.98 6.36 11.33
CA MET A 166 -4.14 5.49 11.49
C MET A 166 -3.73 4.14 12.08
N THR A 167 -3.14 4.17 13.29
CA THR A 167 -2.46 3.00 13.89
C THR A 167 -3.36 1.79 14.19
N GLN A 168 -4.68 1.98 14.24
CA GLN A 168 -5.67 0.92 14.44
C GLN A 168 -6.20 0.32 13.13
N LEU A 169 -5.75 0.82 11.98
CA LEU A 169 -6.21 0.36 10.69
C LEU A 169 -5.81 -1.11 10.45
N LYS A 170 -6.81 -1.96 10.25
CA LYS A 170 -6.71 -3.40 9.98
C LYS A 170 -6.97 -3.70 8.49
N GLY A 171 -7.85 -2.95 7.84
CA GLY A 171 -8.20 -3.13 6.43
C GLY A 171 -8.07 -1.83 5.65
N LEU A 172 -7.32 -1.87 4.54
CA LEU A 172 -7.19 -0.74 3.62
C LEU A 172 -7.46 -1.19 2.19
N ASP A 173 -8.51 -0.64 1.57
CA ASP A 173 -8.79 -0.83 0.14
C ASP A 173 -8.56 0.49 -0.62
N ILE A 174 -7.52 0.48 -1.45
CA ILE A 174 -7.12 1.56 -2.36
C ILE A 174 -7.23 1.12 -3.83
N SER A 175 -8.00 0.08 -4.11
CA SER A 175 -8.07 -0.54 -5.43
C SER A 175 -8.68 0.37 -6.50
N ASN A 176 -8.40 0.09 -7.77
CA ASN A 176 -8.90 0.85 -8.92
C ASN A 176 -8.54 2.33 -8.87
N ASN A 177 -7.32 2.67 -8.47
CA ASN A 177 -6.77 4.02 -8.46
C ASN A 177 -5.61 4.16 -9.48
N ALA A 178 -4.89 5.27 -9.46
CA ALA A 178 -3.69 5.50 -10.27
C ALA A 178 -2.45 5.73 -9.37
N ILE A 179 -2.41 5.05 -8.22
CA ILE A 179 -1.36 5.23 -7.22
C ILE A 179 -0.05 4.66 -7.76
N ARG A 180 1.00 5.48 -7.77
CA ARG A 180 2.32 5.08 -8.29
C ARG A 180 3.28 4.53 -7.24
N GLU A 181 3.12 4.99 -6.00
CA GLU A 181 4.03 4.70 -4.91
C GLU A 181 3.26 4.53 -3.61
N ILE A 182 3.65 3.50 -2.85
CA ILE A 182 3.24 3.32 -1.46
C ILE A 182 4.19 4.16 -0.58
N PRO A 183 3.68 4.96 0.37
CA PRO A 183 4.51 5.84 1.19
C PRO A 183 5.46 5.04 2.08
N ARG A 184 6.66 5.57 2.33
CA ARG A 184 7.64 4.93 3.23
C ARG A 184 7.11 4.78 4.66
N SER A 185 6.16 5.60 5.09
CA SER A 185 5.53 5.47 6.41
C SER A 185 4.55 4.29 6.53
N ILE A 186 4.23 3.57 5.45
CA ILE A 186 3.25 2.45 5.48
C ILE A 186 3.61 1.39 6.53
N GLY A 187 4.89 1.16 6.79
CA GLY A 187 5.39 0.18 7.77
C GLY A 187 4.97 0.45 9.21
N GLU A 188 4.49 1.66 9.53
CA GLU A 188 3.99 2.00 10.86
C GLU A 188 2.55 1.51 11.10
N LEU A 189 1.83 1.06 10.06
CA LEU A 189 0.51 0.44 10.18
C LEU A 189 0.61 -1.00 10.70
N ARG A 190 1.14 -1.17 11.91
CA ARG A 190 1.42 -2.49 12.53
C ARG A 190 0.18 -3.32 12.83
N SER A 191 -1.00 -2.72 12.77
CA SER A 191 -2.29 -3.39 12.92
C SER A 191 -2.88 -3.89 11.60
N LEU A 192 -2.27 -3.56 10.45
CA LEU A 192 -2.81 -3.87 9.14
C LEU A 192 -2.81 -5.38 8.87
N VAL A 193 -3.98 -5.91 8.57
CA VAL A 193 -4.24 -7.33 8.28
C VAL A 193 -4.55 -7.54 6.80
N SER A 194 -5.21 -6.59 6.15
CA SER A 194 -5.59 -6.69 4.74
C SER A 194 -5.26 -5.40 3.99
N LEU A 195 -4.55 -5.54 2.87
CA LEU A 195 -4.27 -4.46 1.93
C LEU A 195 -4.71 -4.88 0.53
N ASN A 196 -5.73 -4.19 0.01
CA ASN A 196 -6.15 -4.33 -1.37
C ASN A 196 -5.70 -3.10 -2.18
N ALA A 197 -4.73 -3.31 -3.06
CA ALA A 197 -4.17 -2.32 -3.97
C ALA A 197 -4.30 -2.74 -5.44
N TYR A 198 -5.26 -3.61 -5.74
CA TYR A 198 -5.58 -4.06 -7.09
C TYR A 198 -5.77 -2.89 -8.08
N ASN A 199 -5.30 -3.05 -9.31
CA ASN A 199 -5.50 -2.11 -10.41
C ASN A 199 -5.06 -0.68 -10.06
N ASN A 200 -3.74 -0.53 -9.95
CA ASN A 200 -3.04 0.72 -9.67
C ASN A 200 -1.81 0.85 -10.59
N GLN A 201 -0.92 1.81 -10.32
CA GLN A 201 0.31 2.03 -11.10
C GLN A 201 1.57 1.83 -10.23
N ILE A 202 1.49 0.96 -9.20
CA ILE A 202 2.54 0.81 -8.21
C ILE A 202 3.76 0.15 -8.85
N ASN A 203 4.91 0.83 -8.83
CA ASN A 203 6.13 0.36 -9.48
C ASN A 203 7.05 -0.44 -8.54
N SER A 204 6.99 -0.16 -7.23
CA SER A 204 7.80 -0.83 -6.21
C SER A 204 7.17 -0.72 -4.83
N LEU A 205 7.60 -1.60 -3.92
CA LEU A 205 7.25 -1.55 -2.50
C LEU A 205 8.41 -0.95 -1.69
N PRO A 206 8.16 -0.02 -0.75
CA PRO A 206 9.22 0.55 0.08
C PRO A 206 9.78 -0.51 1.07
N PRO A 207 11.04 -0.38 1.53
CA PRO A 207 11.63 -1.33 2.49
C PRO A 207 10.83 -1.49 3.79
N SER A 208 10.21 -0.39 4.26
CA SER A 208 9.35 -0.37 5.44
C SER A 208 8.08 -1.21 5.29
N PHE A 209 7.68 -1.56 4.06
CA PHE A 209 6.55 -2.47 3.83
C PHE A 209 6.74 -3.82 4.51
N LEU A 210 8.01 -4.26 4.67
CA LEU A 210 8.37 -5.51 5.33
C LEU A 210 8.11 -5.51 6.84
N SER A 211 7.79 -4.36 7.44
CA SER A 211 7.44 -4.23 8.86
C SER A 211 5.99 -4.61 9.17
N LEU A 212 5.16 -4.86 8.14
CA LEU A 212 3.74 -5.21 8.28
C LEU A 212 3.53 -6.68 8.71
N ASN A 213 4.02 -7.02 9.90
CA ASN A 213 4.07 -8.40 10.39
C ASN A 213 2.70 -9.08 10.63
N LYS A 214 1.61 -8.31 10.76
CA LYS A 214 0.24 -8.82 10.90
C LYS A 214 -0.51 -8.98 9.57
N LEU A 215 0.10 -8.58 8.45
CA LEU A 215 -0.56 -8.62 7.15
C LEU A 215 -0.81 -10.07 6.75
N GLN A 216 -2.07 -10.40 6.49
CA GLN A 216 -2.54 -11.73 6.10
C GLN A 216 -3.00 -11.76 4.64
N GLN A 217 -3.53 -10.65 4.14
CA GLN A 217 -4.08 -10.53 2.80
C GLN A 217 -3.42 -9.37 2.06
N LEU A 218 -2.84 -9.67 0.89
CA LEU A 218 -2.18 -8.69 0.06
C LEU A 218 -2.56 -8.90 -1.40
N ASN A 219 -3.33 -7.96 -1.94
CA ASN A 219 -3.64 -7.92 -3.36
C ASN A 219 -2.94 -6.74 -4.03
N LEU A 220 -1.94 -7.03 -4.86
CA LEU A 220 -1.20 -6.08 -5.68
C LEU A 220 -1.36 -6.38 -7.18
N SER A 221 -2.38 -7.17 -7.55
CA SER A 221 -2.59 -7.51 -8.96
C SER A 221 -2.95 -6.29 -9.81
N GLY A 222 -2.57 -6.31 -11.10
CA GLY A 222 -2.80 -5.19 -12.02
C GLY A 222 -2.01 -3.95 -11.62
N ASN A 223 -0.70 -4.09 -11.43
CA ASN A 223 0.22 -3.01 -11.10
C ASN A 223 1.46 -3.06 -12.03
N ASN A 224 2.45 -2.22 -11.74
CA ASN A 224 3.66 -2.08 -12.54
C ASN A 224 4.90 -2.61 -11.79
N LEU A 225 4.72 -3.57 -10.88
CA LEU A 225 5.81 -4.13 -10.09
C LEU A 225 6.77 -4.90 -11.00
N THR A 226 8.04 -4.52 -10.96
CA THR A 226 9.12 -5.20 -11.71
C THR A 226 9.91 -6.17 -10.83
N ALA A 227 9.92 -5.94 -9.52
CA ALA A 227 10.54 -6.83 -8.54
C ALA A 227 9.79 -6.79 -7.21
N LEU A 228 9.87 -7.90 -6.48
CA LEU A 228 9.45 -7.97 -5.07
C LEU A 228 10.68 -7.77 -4.15
N PRO A 229 10.50 -7.18 -2.96
CA PRO A 229 11.60 -7.03 -2.01
C PRO A 229 12.11 -8.40 -1.54
N THR A 230 13.42 -8.55 -1.39
CA THR A 230 14.08 -9.81 -0.97
C THR A 230 13.62 -10.29 0.40
N GLY A 231 13.34 -9.33 1.29
CA GLY A 231 12.81 -9.57 2.62
C GLY A 231 11.30 -9.88 2.69
N ILE A 232 10.62 -10.18 1.56
CA ILE A 232 9.18 -10.50 1.57
C ILE A 232 8.82 -11.65 2.51
N HIS A 233 9.78 -12.54 2.80
CA HIS A 233 9.65 -13.61 3.79
C HIS A 233 9.41 -13.13 5.22
N ASN A 234 9.74 -11.88 5.55
CA ASN A 234 9.45 -11.26 6.85
C ASN A 234 7.95 -11.10 7.10
N LEU A 235 7.13 -11.10 6.05
CA LEU A 235 5.68 -11.06 6.13
C LEU A 235 5.11 -12.47 6.40
N SER A 236 5.54 -13.07 7.51
CA SER A 236 5.25 -14.48 7.86
C SER A 236 3.77 -14.78 8.09
N SER A 237 2.94 -13.75 8.33
CA SER A 237 1.50 -13.89 8.50
C SER A 237 0.72 -13.94 7.18
N LEU A 238 1.35 -13.67 6.03
CA LEU A 238 0.67 -13.63 4.73
C LEU A 238 0.14 -15.01 4.35
N LYS A 239 -1.15 -15.07 4.02
CA LYS A 239 -1.87 -16.26 3.60
C LYS A 239 -2.40 -16.11 2.18
N ASP A 240 -3.03 -14.96 1.90
CA ASP A 240 -3.63 -14.66 0.61
C ASP A 240 -2.79 -13.61 -0.10
N ILE A 241 -2.06 -14.02 -1.14
CA ILE A 241 -1.23 -13.11 -1.93
C ILE A 241 -1.67 -13.13 -3.40
N ASN A 242 -1.73 -11.96 -4.00
CA ASN A 242 -1.98 -11.83 -5.43
C ASN A 242 -1.06 -10.78 -6.06
N PHE A 243 -0.20 -11.23 -6.97
CA PHE A 243 0.71 -10.39 -7.75
C PHE A 243 0.44 -10.50 -9.27
N ASP A 244 -0.70 -11.08 -9.66
CA ASP A 244 -1.07 -11.29 -11.06
C ASP A 244 -1.06 -9.96 -11.84
N ASP A 245 -0.89 -10.01 -13.15
CA ASP A 245 -0.88 -8.82 -14.01
C ASP A 245 0.14 -7.74 -13.58
N ASN A 246 1.36 -8.17 -13.24
CA ASN A 246 2.52 -7.31 -13.03
C ASN A 246 3.68 -7.72 -13.97
N PRO A 247 4.51 -6.79 -14.44
CA PRO A 247 5.71 -7.08 -15.23
C PRO A 247 6.89 -7.57 -14.35
N LEU A 248 6.67 -8.54 -13.47
CA LEU A 248 7.68 -9.02 -12.53
C LEU A 248 8.81 -9.77 -13.25
N LEU A 249 10.03 -9.29 -13.05
CA LEU A 249 11.28 -9.90 -13.49
C LEU A 249 11.94 -10.72 -12.37
N ARG A 250 11.72 -10.33 -11.11
CA ARG A 250 12.30 -10.96 -9.91
C ARG A 250 11.27 -10.96 -8.76
N PRO A 251 10.58 -12.08 -8.50
CA PRO A 251 10.61 -13.36 -9.24
C PRO A 251 9.94 -13.27 -10.61
N PRO A 252 10.24 -14.17 -11.55
CA PRO A 252 9.41 -14.35 -12.74
C PRO A 252 7.96 -14.67 -12.35
N MET A 253 7.01 -14.23 -13.17
CA MET A 253 5.57 -14.40 -12.90
C MET A 253 5.16 -15.86 -12.70
N GLU A 254 5.84 -16.81 -13.33
CA GLU A 254 5.60 -18.25 -13.18
C GLU A 254 5.74 -18.71 -11.73
N ILE A 255 6.69 -18.14 -10.99
CA ILE A 255 6.90 -18.44 -9.57
C ILE A 255 5.77 -17.83 -8.72
N CYS A 256 5.27 -16.67 -9.12
CA CYS A 256 4.20 -15.96 -8.41
C CYS A 256 2.81 -16.57 -8.62
N LYS A 257 2.56 -17.26 -9.75
CA LYS A 257 1.26 -17.88 -10.08
C LYS A 257 0.74 -18.85 -9.04
N GLY A 258 1.64 -19.56 -8.35
CA GLY A 258 1.27 -20.50 -7.29
C GLY A 258 0.71 -19.82 -6.03
N LYS A 259 0.83 -18.49 -5.91
CA LYS A 259 0.38 -17.68 -4.76
C LYS A 259 0.90 -18.22 -3.41
N GLN A 260 2.08 -18.85 -3.45
CA GLN A 260 2.76 -19.40 -2.29
C GLN A 260 3.94 -18.51 -1.90
N LEU A 261 3.84 -17.88 -0.73
CA LEU A 261 4.90 -17.00 -0.23
C LEU A 261 6.23 -17.75 -0.07
N TYR A 262 6.19 -18.98 0.44
CA TYR A 262 7.39 -19.79 0.66
C TYR A 262 8.19 -20.00 -0.62
N THR A 263 7.53 -20.34 -1.72
CA THR A 263 8.16 -20.57 -3.03
C THR A 263 8.81 -19.29 -3.57
N ILE A 264 8.11 -18.16 -3.45
CA ILE A 264 8.61 -16.83 -3.82
C ILE A 264 9.85 -16.49 -2.98
N ALA A 265 9.77 -16.67 -1.66
CA ALA A 265 10.85 -16.40 -0.73
C ALA A 265 12.10 -17.25 -1.03
N CYS A 266 11.93 -18.56 -1.21
CA CYS A 266 13.04 -19.45 -1.56
C CYS A 266 13.69 -19.08 -2.89
N TYR A 267 12.89 -18.68 -3.90
CA TYR A 267 13.44 -18.20 -5.17
C TYR A 267 14.28 -16.94 -4.95
N LEU A 268 13.76 -15.94 -4.22
CA LEU A 268 14.45 -14.69 -3.97
C LEU A 268 15.75 -14.91 -3.18
N GLN A 269 15.71 -15.74 -2.14
CA GLN A 269 16.89 -16.09 -1.36
C GLN A 269 17.98 -16.76 -2.24
N ARG A 270 17.60 -17.77 -3.03
CA ARG A 270 18.55 -18.43 -3.95
C ARG A 270 19.09 -17.47 -5.01
N ALA A 271 18.26 -16.54 -5.49
CA ALA A 271 18.68 -15.51 -6.43
C ALA A 271 19.69 -14.55 -5.78
N ASP A 272 19.49 -14.16 -4.53
CA ASP A 272 20.42 -13.34 -3.75
C ASP A 272 21.76 -14.06 -3.52
N GLU A 273 21.71 -15.32 -3.07
CA GLU A 273 22.91 -16.17 -2.90
C GLU A 273 23.69 -16.35 -4.21
N ARG A 274 22.96 -16.50 -5.33
CA ARG A 274 23.57 -16.58 -6.67
C ARG A 274 24.23 -15.26 -7.05
N ASP A 275 23.56 -14.14 -6.85
CA ASP A 275 24.08 -12.81 -7.15
C ASP A 275 25.32 -12.50 -6.30
N GLU A 276 25.35 -12.94 -5.05
CA GLU A 276 26.51 -12.85 -4.17
C GLU A 276 27.70 -13.69 -4.67
N LYS A 277 27.48 -14.96 -5.03
CA LYS A 277 28.54 -15.81 -5.63
C LYS A 277 29.06 -15.25 -6.96
N ILE A 278 28.20 -14.62 -7.75
CA ILE A 278 28.62 -13.94 -8.98
C ILE A 278 29.49 -12.73 -8.64
N LEU A 279 29.10 -11.92 -7.65
CA LEU A 279 29.89 -10.79 -7.20
C LEU A 279 31.28 -11.22 -6.70
N GLU A 280 31.37 -12.28 -5.90
CA GLU A 280 32.64 -12.86 -5.44
C GLU A 280 33.53 -13.31 -6.60
N LYS A 281 32.95 -13.97 -7.62
CA LYS A 281 33.70 -14.35 -8.83
C LYS A 281 34.19 -13.12 -9.59
N ILE A 282 33.41 -12.05 -9.66
CA ILE A 282 33.82 -10.77 -10.27
C ILE A 282 34.98 -10.17 -9.48
N PHE A 283 34.92 -10.14 -8.15
CA PHE A 283 36.03 -9.64 -7.32
C PHE A 283 37.32 -10.42 -7.59
N LYS A 284 37.24 -11.76 -7.67
CA LYS A 284 38.40 -12.59 -8.04
C LYS A 284 38.94 -12.29 -9.45
N ILE A 285 38.05 -12.06 -10.43
CA ILE A 285 38.47 -11.67 -11.79
C ILE A 285 39.20 -10.33 -11.75
N VAL A 286 38.67 -9.33 -11.04
CA VAL A 286 39.33 -8.03 -10.89
C VAL A 286 40.68 -8.19 -10.20
N ALA A 287 40.73 -8.87 -9.06
CA ALA A 287 41.94 -9.11 -8.28
C ALA A 287 43.07 -9.78 -9.09
N ASN A 288 42.72 -10.76 -9.93
CA ASN A 288 43.72 -11.52 -10.68
C ASN A 288 44.20 -10.84 -11.97
N ASN A 289 43.52 -9.79 -12.44
CA ASN A 289 43.79 -9.20 -13.76
C ASN A 289 44.06 -7.69 -13.72
N ILE A 290 43.88 -7.03 -12.58
CA ILE A 290 44.15 -5.60 -12.43
C ILE A 290 45.65 -5.33 -12.27
N THR A 291 46.12 -4.24 -12.88
CA THR A 291 47.49 -3.75 -12.70
C THR A 291 47.57 -2.81 -11.49
N GLU A 292 48.76 -2.62 -10.92
CA GLU A 292 48.96 -1.73 -9.76
C GLU A 292 48.46 -0.29 -10.04
N ALA A 293 48.74 0.23 -11.24
CA ALA A 293 48.29 1.56 -11.67
C ALA A 293 46.74 1.63 -11.72
N ASN A 294 46.09 0.64 -12.34
CA ASN A 294 44.63 0.61 -12.43
C ASN A 294 43.97 0.39 -11.08
N PHE A 295 44.62 -0.35 -10.16
CA PHE A 295 44.13 -0.55 -8.80
C PHE A 295 44.08 0.76 -8.02
N GLN A 296 45.13 1.59 -8.12
CA GLN A 296 45.14 2.91 -7.48
C GLN A 296 43.99 3.80 -7.98
N PHE A 297 43.74 3.82 -9.29
CA PHE A 297 42.61 4.56 -9.86
C PHE A 297 41.26 3.96 -9.45
N LEU A 298 41.14 2.63 -9.37
CA LEU A 298 39.92 1.96 -8.93
C LEU A 298 39.57 2.36 -7.49
N CYS A 299 40.55 2.38 -6.59
CA CYS A 299 40.35 2.79 -5.20
C CYS A 299 39.89 4.25 -5.09
N GLN A 300 40.47 5.16 -5.90
CA GLN A 300 40.00 6.54 -5.97
C GLN A 300 38.56 6.65 -6.47
N LYS A 301 38.17 5.86 -7.48
CA LYS A 301 36.80 5.89 -8.05
C LYS A 301 35.75 5.26 -7.15
N LEU A 302 36.12 4.27 -6.36
CA LEU A 302 35.24 3.65 -5.37
C LEU A 302 35.27 4.37 -4.00
N ASN A 303 36.08 5.43 -3.88
CA ASN A 303 36.31 6.19 -2.66
C ASN A 303 36.74 5.30 -1.47
N LEU A 304 37.63 4.35 -1.77
CA LEU A 304 38.15 3.41 -0.77
C LEU A 304 39.20 4.08 0.11
N VAL A 305 39.07 3.93 1.42
CA VAL A 305 40.11 4.37 2.38
C VAL A 305 41.23 3.33 2.34
N ILE A 306 42.30 3.66 1.64
CA ILE A 306 43.51 2.82 1.53
C ILE A 306 44.40 3.14 2.74
N SER A 307 44.73 2.16 3.58
CA SER A 307 45.71 2.36 4.67
C SER A 307 47.15 2.36 4.14
N GLU A 308 48.11 2.95 4.86
CA GLU A 308 49.53 2.98 4.44
C GLU A 308 50.13 1.59 4.20
N THR A 309 49.60 0.55 4.85
CA THR A 309 49.93 -0.87 4.63
C THR A 309 49.45 -1.42 3.29
N ASP A 310 48.37 -0.88 2.72
CA ASP A 310 47.81 -1.30 1.43
C ASP A 310 48.55 -0.64 0.25
N MET A 311 49.40 0.39 0.46
CA MET A 311 50.21 1.08 -0.56
C MET A 311 51.70 0.69 -0.56
N SER A 312 52.14 -0.08 0.44
CA SER A 312 53.54 -0.44 0.60
C SER A 312 53.93 -1.58 -0.33
N THR A 313 54.82 -1.29 -1.29
CA THR A 313 55.52 -2.29 -2.13
C THR A 313 56.44 -3.23 -1.34
N LYS A 314 56.51 -3.08 0.00
CA LYS A 314 57.24 -3.96 0.92
C LYS A 314 56.34 -4.97 1.63
N SER A 315 55.04 -5.01 1.33
CA SER A 315 54.14 -6.02 1.91
C SER A 315 54.45 -7.40 1.32
N THR A 316 54.47 -8.44 2.16
CA THR A 316 54.61 -9.85 1.76
C THR A 316 53.38 -10.41 1.03
N VAL A 317 52.36 -9.58 0.81
CA VAL A 317 51.03 -9.95 0.30
C VAL A 317 50.95 -9.60 -1.19
N SER A 318 50.42 -10.52 -1.99
CA SER A 318 50.30 -10.35 -3.44
C SER A 318 49.33 -9.22 -3.82
N LEU A 319 49.49 -8.60 -4.99
CA LEU A 319 48.55 -7.58 -5.51
C LEU A 319 47.10 -8.10 -5.55
N SER A 320 46.91 -9.36 -5.95
CA SER A 320 45.59 -10.00 -5.96
C SER A 320 44.94 -10.05 -4.58
N GLU A 321 45.70 -10.35 -3.53
CA GLU A 321 45.18 -10.39 -2.16
C GLU A 321 44.86 -8.99 -1.63
N ARG A 322 45.69 -7.99 -1.94
CA ARG A 322 45.42 -6.57 -1.60
C ARG A 322 44.13 -6.08 -2.24
N VAL A 323 43.92 -6.38 -3.52
CA VAL A 323 42.71 -6.02 -4.27
C VAL A 323 41.48 -6.70 -3.69
N GLN A 324 41.57 -8.01 -3.40
CA GLN A 324 40.48 -8.78 -2.82
C GLN A 324 40.07 -8.22 -1.45
N GLN A 325 41.03 -7.96 -0.56
CA GLN A 325 40.75 -7.36 0.74
C GLN A 325 40.11 -5.98 0.63
N ALA A 326 40.57 -5.14 -0.31
CA ALA A 326 39.98 -3.82 -0.53
C ALA A 326 38.53 -3.90 -1.02
N LEU A 327 38.21 -4.82 -1.93
CA LEU A 327 36.85 -5.04 -2.42
C LEU A 327 35.92 -5.66 -1.36
N ASP A 328 36.45 -6.53 -0.50
CA ASP A 328 35.68 -7.10 0.61
C ASP A 328 35.36 -6.04 1.67
N ARG A 329 36.33 -5.18 2.02
CA ARG A 329 36.09 -4.00 2.88
C ARG A 329 35.08 -3.06 2.25
N TRP A 330 35.22 -2.77 0.94
CA TRP A 330 34.27 -1.95 0.20
C TRP A 330 32.83 -2.48 0.29
N LYS A 331 32.66 -3.81 0.15
CA LYS A 331 31.36 -4.47 0.29
C LYS A 331 30.79 -4.26 1.69
N MET A 332 31.61 -4.40 2.75
CA MET A 332 31.18 -4.18 4.14
C MET A 332 30.81 -2.73 4.43
N ASP A 333 31.60 -1.77 3.94
CA ASP A 333 31.30 -0.34 4.11
C ASP A 333 30.03 0.08 3.37
N SER A 334 29.68 -0.66 2.31
CA SER A 334 28.52 -0.41 1.45
C SER A 334 27.24 -1.11 1.92
N ASN A 335 27.14 -1.53 3.19
CA ASN A 335 26.11 -2.39 3.84
C ASN A 335 24.63 -2.24 3.43
N ASN A 336 24.23 -1.14 2.77
CA ASN A 336 22.85 -0.90 2.30
C ASN A 336 22.62 -1.23 0.82
N LEU A 337 23.65 -1.60 0.05
CA LEU A 337 23.54 -1.89 -1.39
C LEU A 337 23.41 -3.40 -1.65
N SER A 338 22.51 -3.76 -2.57
CA SER A 338 22.40 -5.16 -3.02
C SER A 338 23.64 -5.58 -3.82
N SER A 339 23.94 -6.88 -3.86
CA SER A 339 25.05 -7.44 -4.66
C SER A 339 24.99 -7.01 -6.14
N THR A 340 23.78 -6.84 -6.68
CA THR A 340 23.55 -6.30 -8.02
C THR A 340 23.96 -4.83 -8.14
N ALA A 341 23.60 -4.00 -7.16
CA ALA A 341 23.98 -2.58 -7.16
C ALA A 341 25.50 -2.38 -6.99
N LEU A 342 26.14 -3.17 -6.13
CA LEU A 342 27.60 -3.20 -5.99
C LEU A 342 28.27 -3.61 -7.29
N ARG A 343 27.79 -4.68 -7.93
CA ARG A 343 28.30 -5.10 -9.24
C ARG A 343 28.21 -3.98 -10.27
N ASP A 344 27.08 -3.28 -10.34
CA ASP A 344 26.87 -2.22 -11.34
C ASP A 344 27.75 -1.00 -11.04
N GLN A 345 27.98 -0.66 -9.76
CA GLN A 345 28.93 0.38 -9.36
C GLN A 345 30.37 0.02 -9.70
N LEU A 346 30.79 -1.21 -9.41
CA LEU A 346 32.11 -1.72 -9.79
C LEU A 346 32.29 -1.72 -11.30
N THR A 347 31.28 -2.17 -12.05
CA THR A 347 31.29 -2.15 -13.53
C THR A 347 31.49 -0.74 -14.05
N ARG A 348 30.78 0.27 -13.51
CA ARG A 348 30.99 1.68 -13.89
C ARG A 348 32.40 2.17 -13.57
N ALA A 349 32.94 1.82 -12.40
CA ALA A 349 34.28 2.21 -12.00
C ALA A 349 35.36 1.60 -12.92
N LEU A 350 35.22 0.32 -13.28
CA LEU A 350 36.11 -0.37 -14.23
C LEU A 350 36.09 0.26 -15.62
N THR A 351 34.91 0.70 -16.10
CA THR A 351 34.80 1.44 -17.36
C THR A 351 35.54 2.79 -17.30
N MET A 352 35.45 3.51 -16.18
CA MET A 352 36.11 4.81 -16.03
C MET A 352 37.63 4.73 -16.02
N ILE A 353 38.20 3.61 -15.56
CA ILE A 353 39.66 3.38 -15.54
C ILE A 353 40.17 2.69 -16.82
N GLY A 354 39.31 2.47 -17.82
CA GLY A 354 39.70 1.84 -19.09
C GLY A 354 40.08 0.36 -18.98
N ALA A 355 39.61 -0.37 -17.97
CA ALA A 355 39.93 -1.78 -17.76
C ALA A 355 39.08 -2.72 -18.64
N TYR A 356 39.12 -2.53 -19.96
CA TYR A 356 38.25 -3.21 -20.93
C TYR A 356 38.47 -4.74 -20.96
N GLU A 357 39.69 -5.22 -20.82
CA GLU A 357 39.96 -6.67 -20.79
C GLU A 357 39.33 -7.39 -19.58
N ILE A 358 39.28 -6.70 -18.43
CA ILE A 358 38.60 -7.19 -17.22
C ILE A 358 37.08 -7.20 -17.46
N MET A 359 36.57 -6.15 -18.12
CA MET A 359 35.16 -6.04 -18.49
C MET A 359 34.72 -7.14 -19.45
N ASP A 360 35.56 -7.54 -20.40
CA ASP A 360 35.30 -8.65 -21.32
C ASP A 360 35.18 -9.97 -20.56
N LYS A 361 36.09 -10.23 -19.60
CA LYS A 361 36.02 -11.41 -18.72
C LYS A 361 34.76 -11.41 -17.84
N ILE A 362 34.36 -10.26 -17.30
CA ILE A 362 33.11 -10.11 -16.54
C ILE A 362 31.90 -10.35 -17.45
N THR A 363 31.93 -9.88 -18.70
CA THR A 363 30.85 -10.06 -19.67
C THR A 363 30.72 -11.52 -20.10
N ALA A 364 31.84 -12.22 -20.32
CA ALA A 364 31.85 -13.65 -20.59
C ALA A 364 31.26 -14.46 -19.42
N LEU A 365 31.63 -14.11 -18.17
CA LEU A 365 31.03 -14.73 -16.98
C LEU A 365 29.50 -14.50 -16.95
N LYS A 366 29.03 -13.29 -17.26
CA LYS A 366 27.59 -12.98 -17.33
C LYS A 366 26.87 -13.85 -18.37
N LEU A 367 27.40 -13.94 -19.59
CA LEU A 367 26.84 -14.77 -20.65
C LEU A 367 26.77 -16.25 -20.24
N PHE A 368 27.83 -16.76 -19.61
CA PHE A 368 27.87 -18.13 -19.10
C PHE A 368 26.82 -18.37 -18.00
N THR A 369 26.65 -17.44 -17.07
CA THR A 369 25.62 -17.55 -16.01
C THR A 369 24.19 -17.39 -16.53
N CYS A 370 23.98 -16.72 -17.67
CA CYS A 370 22.69 -16.63 -18.33
C CYS A 370 22.35 -17.92 -19.10
N ALA A 371 23.34 -18.57 -19.72
CA ALA A 371 23.18 -19.83 -20.46
C ALA A 371 22.85 -21.03 -19.55
N LEU A 372 23.20 -20.98 -18.27
CA LEU A 372 22.93 -22.02 -17.27
C LEU A 372 21.57 -21.88 -16.55
N LYS A 373 20.68 -20.97 -16.98
CA LYS A 373 19.34 -20.84 -16.39
C LYS A 373 18.45 -22.04 -16.79
N PHE A 374 18.41 -23.07 -15.95
CA PHE A 374 17.29 -24.01 -15.81
C PHE A 374 17.02 -24.23 -14.32
#